data_AF-A0A1Q3FNZ0-F1
#
_entry.id   AF-A0A1Q3FNZ0-F1
#
_cell.length_a   1.000
_cell.length_b   1.000
_cell.length_c   1.000
_cell.angle_alpha   90.00
_cell.angle_beta   90.00
_cell.angle_gamma   90.00
#
_symmetry.space_group_name_H-M   'P 1'
#
loop_
_entity.id
_entity.type
_entity.pdbx_description
1 polymer ?
#
loop_
_entity_poly.entity_id
_entity_poly.type
_entity_poly.pdbx_seq_one_letter_code
_entity_poly.pdbx_strand_id
1 'polypeptide(L)'
;MKPFTFGVFVVAALCVANVFAADEPASKDKDEEGIKIYKRLIPADVLRDFPGMCFASTRCATIEPGKSWDLAPFCGRSTCVVSESNPAQLLELVEDCGPLPLANDKCKLDTDKTNKTAPFPYCCPKFTCEPGVKLEYPEIKAPETSEEKKN
;
A
#
# COMPACT_ATOMS: atom_id res chain seq x y z
N MET A 1 12.18 21.75 -62.58
CA MET A 1 12.10 20.33 -62.96
C MET A 1 13.10 19.55 -62.10
N LYS A 2 12.63 18.54 -61.35
CA LYS A 2 13.48 17.54 -60.66
C LYS A 2 13.78 16.39 -61.63
N PRO A 3 14.89 15.67 -61.46
CA PRO A 3 14.79 14.32 -60.86
C PRO A 3 15.94 14.06 -59.85
N PHE A 4 15.73 13.53 -58.64
CA PHE A 4 15.37 12.15 -58.22
C PHE A 4 16.45 11.08 -58.48
N THR A 5 17.29 10.84 -57.45
CA THR A 5 17.97 9.54 -57.19
C THR A 5 18.41 9.54 -55.71
N PHE A 6 17.66 8.93 -54.79
CA PHE A 6 17.83 7.55 -54.28
C PHE A 6 19.28 7.20 -53.88
N GLY A 7 19.51 7.11 -52.57
CA GLY A 7 20.79 6.73 -51.98
C GLY A 7 20.65 6.49 -50.48
N VAL A 8 19.98 5.39 -50.14
CA VAL A 8 19.90 4.83 -48.79
C VAL A 8 21.32 4.47 -48.32
N PHE A 9 21.81 5.08 -47.24
CA PHE A 9 22.87 4.52 -46.41
C PHE A 9 22.41 4.51 -44.95
N VAL A 10 21.71 3.43 -44.62
CA VAL A 10 21.50 2.94 -43.27
C VAL A 10 22.88 2.52 -42.74
N VAL A 11 23.45 3.31 -41.83
CA VAL A 11 24.50 2.81 -40.93
C VAL A 11 23.83 2.62 -39.58
N ALA A 12 23.39 1.39 -39.37
CA ALA A 12 22.85 0.89 -38.12
C ALA A 12 23.92 0.97 -37.04
N ALA A 13 23.81 1.95 -36.15
CA ALA A 13 24.54 1.97 -34.90
C ALA A 13 23.97 0.87 -34.00
N LEU A 14 24.69 -0.27 -33.96
CA LEU A 14 24.49 -1.34 -32.99
C LEU A 14 24.82 -0.81 -31.59
N CYS A 15 23.84 -0.20 -30.93
CA CYS A 15 23.84 -0.01 -29.49
C CYS A 15 23.58 -1.38 -28.84
N VAL A 16 24.67 -2.08 -28.48
CA VAL A 16 24.61 -3.24 -27.59
C VAL A 16 24.23 -2.71 -26.21
N ALA A 17 22.92 -2.70 -25.92
CA ALA A 17 22.43 -2.46 -24.58
C ALA A 17 22.75 -3.70 -23.74
N ASN A 18 23.77 -3.58 -22.88
CA ASN A 18 23.98 -4.49 -21.78
C ASN A 18 22.76 -4.42 -20.86
N VAL A 19 21.84 -5.39 -21.00
CA VAL A 19 20.80 -5.66 -20.02
C VAL A 19 21.50 -6.26 -18.81
N PHE A 20 21.90 -5.40 -17.88
CA PHE A 20 22.13 -5.81 -16.50
C PHE A 20 20.76 -6.15 -15.93
N ALA A 21 20.43 -7.45 -15.96
CA ALA A 21 19.44 -8.03 -15.08
C ALA A 21 20.00 -7.96 -13.65
N ALA A 22 19.75 -6.84 -12.99
CA ALA A 22 19.78 -6.78 -11.55
C ALA A 22 18.49 -7.43 -11.06
N ASP A 23 18.57 -8.71 -10.68
CA ASP A 23 17.67 -9.31 -9.70
C ASP A 23 17.75 -8.42 -8.45
N GLU A 24 16.81 -7.47 -8.32
CA GLU A 24 16.65 -6.72 -7.09
C GLU A 24 15.98 -7.67 -6.07
N PRO A 25 16.67 -8.09 -5.00
CA PRO A 25 15.98 -8.76 -3.91
C PRO A 25 14.94 -7.79 -3.37
N ALA A 26 13.70 -8.29 -3.28
CA ALA A 26 12.53 -7.67 -2.65
C ALA A 26 12.92 -6.51 -1.73
N SER A 27 12.55 -5.31 -2.14
CA SER A 27 12.76 -4.07 -1.42
C SER A 27 12.36 -4.25 0.04
N LYS A 28 13.38 -4.35 0.90
CA LYS A 28 13.27 -3.94 2.29
C LYS A 28 12.98 -2.45 2.25
N ASP A 29 11.70 -2.09 2.33
CA ASP A 29 11.28 -0.72 2.59
C ASP A 29 12.13 -0.21 3.76
N LYS A 30 12.99 0.77 3.47
CA LYS A 30 13.87 1.36 4.47
C LYS A 30 12.98 2.09 5.47
N ASP A 31 12.99 1.59 6.70
CA ASP A 31 12.39 2.22 7.86
C ASP A 31 12.89 3.67 7.98
N GLU A 32 12.09 4.65 7.53
CA GLU A 32 12.25 6.02 7.98
C GLU A 32 11.75 6.08 9.44
N GLU A 33 12.70 6.07 10.36
CA GLU A 33 12.55 6.20 11.82
C GLU A 33 11.53 5.27 12.50
N GLY A 34 11.69 3.95 12.36
CA GLY A 34 11.22 2.98 13.36
C GLY A 34 9.70 2.85 13.58
N ILE A 35 8.86 3.43 12.71
CA ILE A 35 7.40 3.25 12.75
C ILE A 35 7.03 2.02 11.93
N LYS A 36 6.55 0.97 12.60
CA LYS A 36 6.12 -0.26 11.92
C LYS A 36 4.79 -0.05 11.19
N ILE A 37 4.80 -0.25 9.89
CA ILE A 37 3.61 -0.16 9.02
C ILE A 37 3.08 -1.55 8.72
N TYR A 38 1.77 -1.69 8.81
CA TYR A 38 1.06 -2.92 8.48
C TYR A 38 0.36 -2.74 7.14
N LYS A 39 0.55 -3.70 6.25
CA LYS A 39 -0.06 -3.72 4.93
C LYS A 39 -1.03 -4.88 4.83
N ARG A 40 -2.21 -4.66 4.26
CA ARG A 40 -3.20 -5.71 3.97
C ARG A 40 -4.00 -5.37 2.73
N LEU A 41 -4.31 -6.39 1.94
CA LEU A 41 -5.24 -6.29 0.83
C LEU A 41 -6.63 -6.69 1.32
N ILE A 42 -7.61 -5.84 1.04
CA ILE A 42 -9.03 -6.15 1.23
C ILE A 42 -9.76 -6.04 -0.11
N PRO A 43 -10.89 -6.73 -0.31
CA PRO A 43 -11.75 -6.44 -1.45
C PRO A 43 -12.15 -4.96 -1.44
N ALA A 44 -12.00 -4.27 -2.55
CA ALA A 44 -12.45 -2.89 -2.64
C ALA A 44 -13.97 -2.83 -2.67
N ASP A 45 -14.55 -1.84 -1.98
CA ASP A 45 -15.94 -1.47 -2.22
C ASP A 45 -16.04 -0.87 -3.63
N VAL A 46 -16.99 -1.34 -4.42
CA VAL A 46 -17.22 -0.87 -5.79
C VAL A 46 -18.68 -0.47 -5.92
N LEU A 47 -18.93 0.76 -6.35
CA LEU A 47 -20.29 1.23 -6.60
C LEU A 47 -20.79 0.70 -7.94
N ARG A 48 -22.08 0.38 -7.99
CA ARG A 48 -22.74 -0.13 -9.21
C ARG A 48 -22.54 0.78 -10.42
N ASP A 49 -22.59 2.08 -10.22
CA ASP A 49 -22.44 3.08 -11.29
C ASP A 49 -20.98 3.28 -11.74
N PHE A 50 -20.02 2.77 -10.95
CA PHE A 50 -18.59 2.97 -11.15
C PHE A 50 -17.80 1.65 -10.98
N PRO A 51 -18.05 0.64 -11.83
CA PRO A 51 -17.50 -0.71 -11.64
C PRO A 51 -15.97 -0.81 -11.74
N GLY A 52 -15.31 0.21 -12.32
CA GLY A 52 -13.86 0.27 -12.50
C GLY A 52 -13.13 1.14 -11.48
N MET A 53 -13.79 1.60 -10.42
CA MET A 53 -13.20 2.46 -9.39
C MET A 53 -13.46 1.91 -8.00
N CYS A 54 -12.48 2.06 -7.10
CA CYS A 54 -12.67 1.78 -5.68
C CYS A 54 -13.49 2.89 -5.04
N PHE A 55 -14.32 2.58 -4.06
CA PHE A 55 -15.07 3.55 -3.28
C PHE A 55 -14.39 3.79 -1.93
N ALA A 56 -13.88 5.01 -1.73
CA ALA A 56 -13.30 5.45 -0.48
C ALA A 56 -14.39 5.95 0.48
N SER A 57 -14.85 5.08 1.37
CA SER A 57 -15.90 5.39 2.35
C SER A 57 -15.57 6.60 3.25
N THR A 58 -14.31 6.73 3.68
CA THR A 58 -13.83 7.86 4.50
C THR A 58 -13.88 9.21 3.77
N ARG A 59 -13.92 9.21 2.43
CA ARG A 59 -14.00 10.42 1.60
C ARG A 59 -15.33 10.57 0.87
N CYS A 60 -16.20 9.56 0.93
CA CYS A 60 -17.42 9.48 0.13
C CYS A 60 -17.16 9.76 -1.37
N ALA A 61 -16.11 9.13 -1.92
CA ALA A 61 -15.66 9.40 -3.30
C ALA A 61 -15.16 8.12 -3.98
N THR A 62 -15.25 8.07 -5.31
CA THR A 62 -14.63 7.02 -6.11
C THR A 62 -13.19 7.38 -6.47
N ILE A 63 -12.32 6.38 -6.47
CA ILE A 63 -10.87 6.50 -6.66
C ILE A 63 -10.44 5.55 -7.77
N GLU A 64 -9.68 6.06 -8.74
CA GLU A 64 -9.15 5.28 -9.85
C GLU A 64 -8.07 4.29 -9.38
N PRO A 65 -7.89 3.15 -10.08
CA PRO A 65 -6.78 2.25 -9.83
C PRO A 65 -5.41 2.95 -9.89
N GLY A 66 -4.53 2.61 -8.97
CA GLY A 66 -3.20 3.22 -8.78
C GLY A 66 -3.20 4.53 -7.97
N LYS A 67 -4.37 5.04 -7.55
CA LYS A 67 -4.46 6.23 -6.70
C LYS A 67 -4.62 5.86 -5.23
N SER A 68 -4.03 6.69 -4.37
CA SER A 68 -4.09 6.55 -2.92
C SER A 68 -4.87 7.68 -2.26
N TRP A 69 -5.41 7.41 -1.07
CA TRP A 69 -6.11 8.37 -0.23
C TRP A 69 -5.82 8.13 1.24
N ASP A 70 -5.89 9.20 2.05
CA ASP A 70 -5.78 9.12 3.50
C ASP A 70 -7.09 8.58 4.11
N LEU A 71 -6.94 7.75 5.14
CA LEU A 71 -8.05 7.13 5.89
C LEU A 71 -8.56 7.98 7.05
N ALA A 72 -8.17 9.27 7.13
CA ALA A 72 -8.61 10.18 8.18
C ALA A 72 -10.14 10.10 8.37
N PRO A 73 -10.63 9.95 9.62
CA PRO A 73 -9.93 10.18 10.90
C PRO A 73 -9.06 9.02 11.42
N PHE A 74 -8.98 7.90 10.70
CA PHE A 74 -8.05 6.82 11.03
C PHE A 74 -6.63 7.13 10.54
N CYS A 75 -5.62 6.68 11.28
CA CYS A 75 -4.23 6.84 10.87
C CYS A 75 -3.84 5.71 9.90
N GLY A 76 -3.96 6.00 8.61
CA GLY A 76 -3.63 5.06 7.55
C GLY A 76 -3.79 5.68 6.17
N ARG A 77 -3.36 4.95 5.16
CA ARG A 77 -3.53 5.26 3.75
C ARG A 77 -4.07 4.03 3.05
N SER A 78 -4.95 4.24 2.09
CA SER A 78 -5.42 3.21 1.18
C SER A 78 -5.01 3.50 -0.24
N THR A 79 -4.85 2.45 -1.04
CA THR A 79 -4.57 2.54 -2.48
C THR A 79 -5.50 1.60 -3.24
N CYS A 80 -6.13 2.11 -4.29
CA CYS A 80 -6.94 1.29 -5.17
C CYS A 80 -6.01 0.48 -6.08
N VAL A 81 -6.08 -0.84 -6.04
CA VAL A 81 -5.23 -1.71 -6.86
C VAL A 81 -6.07 -2.74 -7.60
N VAL A 82 -5.57 -3.19 -8.75
CA VAL A 82 -6.19 -4.29 -9.50
C VAL A 82 -5.61 -5.60 -8.95
N SER A 83 -6.47 -6.59 -8.74
CA SER A 83 -6.01 -7.92 -8.31
C SER A 83 -5.13 -8.57 -9.37
N GLU A 84 -3.97 -9.07 -8.95
CA GLU A 84 -3.05 -9.80 -9.84
C GLU A 84 -3.65 -11.13 -10.32
N SER A 85 -4.46 -11.77 -9.47
CA SER A 85 -5.10 -13.06 -9.79
C SER A 85 -6.35 -12.91 -10.66
N ASN A 86 -7.04 -11.77 -10.56
CA ASN A 86 -8.26 -11.50 -11.32
C ASN A 86 -8.33 -10.02 -11.74
N PRO A 87 -7.98 -9.67 -12.99
CA PRO A 87 -7.98 -8.29 -13.46
C PRO A 87 -9.34 -7.57 -13.40
N ALA A 88 -10.45 -8.30 -13.28
CA ALA A 88 -11.77 -7.72 -13.12
C ALA A 88 -12.10 -7.35 -11.65
N GLN A 89 -11.27 -7.76 -10.69
CA GLN A 89 -11.46 -7.49 -9.27
C GLN A 89 -10.55 -6.34 -8.82
N LEU A 90 -11.15 -5.38 -8.13
CA LEU A 90 -10.43 -4.31 -7.44
C LEU A 90 -10.21 -4.70 -5.97
N LEU A 91 -9.03 -4.36 -5.48
CA LEU A 91 -8.62 -4.49 -4.09
C LEU A 91 -8.24 -3.12 -3.55
N GLU A 92 -8.35 -2.97 -2.24
CA GLU A 92 -7.83 -1.83 -1.50
C GLU A 92 -6.60 -2.30 -0.71
N LEU A 93 -5.43 -1.78 -1.07
CA LEU A 93 -4.22 -1.93 -0.27
C LEU A 93 -4.28 -0.93 0.87
N VAL A 94 -4.55 -1.43 2.07
CA VAL A 94 -4.59 -0.65 3.31
C VAL A 94 -3.23 -0.71 3.98
N GLU A 95 -2.64 0.45 4.22
CA GLU A 95 -1.45 0.67 5.02
C GLU A 95 -1.84 1.43 6.29
N ASP A 96 -1.69 0.80 7.46
CA ASP A 96 -2.09 1.37 8.74
C ASP A 96 -1.06 1.06 9.85
N CYS A 97 -1.34 1.54 11.06
CA CYS A 97 -0.47 1.35 12.23
C CYS A 97 -0.53 -0.06 12.82
N GLY A 98 -1.37 -0.96 12.27
CA GLY A 98 -1.58 -2.31 12.77
C GLY A 98 -2.54 -2.42 13.95
N PRO A 99 -2.65 -3.63 14.53
CA PRO A 99 -3.49 -3.87 15.69
C PRO A 99 -3.04 -3.02 16.87
N LEU A 100 -4.01 -2.46 17.60
CA LEU A 100 -3.71 -1.84 18.88
C LEU A 100 -3.33 -2.91 19.91
N PRO A 101 -2.39 -2.60 20.82
CA PRO A 101 -2.04 -3.52 21.88
C PRO A 101 -3.22 -3.77 22.83
N LEU A 102 -3.21 -4.91 23.50
CA LEU A 102 -4.16 -5.24 24.55
C LEU A 102 -4.02 -4.23 25.70
N ALA A 103 -5.16 -3.69 26.13
CA ALA A 103 -5.21 -2.72 27.21
C ALA A 103 -4.63 -3.33 28.50
N ASN A 104 -3.67 -2.63 29.10
CA ASN A 104 -3.11 -2.98 30.39
C ASN A 104 -2.76 -1.71 31.18
N ASP A 105 -2.70 -1.82 32.50
CA ASP A 105 -2.48 -0.64 33.36
C ASP A 105 -1.05 -0.09 33.32
N LYS A 106 -0.11 -0.88 32.79
CA LYS A 106 1.34 -0.63 32.83
C LYS A 106 1.89 0.03 31.57
N CYS A 107 1.09 0.13 30.51
CA CYS A 107 1.43 0.75 29.24
C CYS A 107 0.32 1.71 28.84
N LYS A 108 0.67 2.98 28.62
CA LYS A 108 -0.29 4.03 28.26
C LYS A 108 0.09 4.66 26.93
N LEU A 109 -0.93 5.14 26.20
CA LEU A 109 -0.71 5.98 25.04
C LEU A 109 0.03 7.23 25.48
N ASP A 110 1.20 7.48 24.89
CA ASP A 110 2.00 8.67 25.13
C ASP A 110 1.41 9.81 24.28
N THR A 111 0.57 10.63 24.91
CA THR A 111 -0.13 11.74 24.24
C THR A 111 0.82 12.85 23.80
N ASP A 112 1.97 12.98 24.45
CA ASP A 112 2.96 14.01 24.13
C ASP A 112 3.76 13.60 22.89
N LYS A 113 4.00 12.29 22.71
CA LYS A 113 4.70 11.75 21.54
C LYS A 113 3.78 11.37 20.37
N THR A 114 2.48 11.21 20.62
CA THR A 114 1.49 10.83 19.60
C THR A 114 0.75 12.04 19.06
N ASN A 115 1.05 12.43 17.82
CA ASN A 115 0.28 13.46 17.12
C ASN A 115 -0.76 12.85 16.19
N LYS A 116 -1.98 12.62 16.69
CA LYS A 116 -3.09 12.01 15.93
C LYS A 116 -3.51 12.80 14.68
N THR A 117 -3.15 14.07 14.57
CA THR A 117 -3.50 14.93 13.43
C THR A 117 -2.42 14.97 12.35
N ALA A 118 -1.25 14.37 12.62
CA ALA A 118 -0.18 14.30 11.64
C ALA A 118 -0.58 13.43 10.43
N PRO A 119 0.01 13.65 9.25
CA PRO A 119 -0.14 12.73 8.13
C PRO A 119 0.38 11.34 8.48
N PHE A 120 -0.26 10.29 7.95
CA PHE A 120 0.28 8.93 8.02
C PHE A 120 1.67 8.89 7.36
N PRO A 121 2.68 8.24 7.97
CA PRO A 121 2.61 7.34 9.14
C PRO A 121 2.79 8.00 10.51
N TYR A 122 3.01 9.31 10.57
CA TYR A 122 3.40 10.00 11.81
C TYR A 122 2.25 10.17 12.83
N CYS A 123 1.01 9.89 12.44
CA CYS A 123 -0.12 9.81 13.37
C CYS A 123 -0.22 8.50 14.16
N CYS A 124 0.67 7.53 13.92
CA CYS A 124 0.58 6.24 14.59
C CYS A 124 0.79 6.35 16.10
N PRO A 125 0.02 5.59 16.90
CA PRO A 125 0.06 5.68 18.35
C PRO A 125 1.39 5.19 18.91
N LYS A 126 1.98 5.99 19.80
CA LYS A 126 3.19 5.64 20.56
C LYS A 126 2.81 5.35 21.99
N PHE A 127 3.26 4.23 22.52
CA PHE A 127 2.95 3.79 23.88
C PHE A 127 4.21 3.84 24.75
N THR A 128 4.05 4.31 25.98
CA THR A 128 5.10 4.29 27.01
C THR A 128 4.69 3.31 28.10
N CYS A 129 5.58 2.37 28.42
CA CYS A 129 5.38 1.32 29.40
C CYS A 129 6.31 1.49 30.61
N GLU A 130 5.91 0.93 31.76
CA GLU A 130 6.80 0.75 32.90
C GLU A 130 8.03 -0.12 32.54
N PRO A 131 9.18 0.07 33.24
CA PRO A 131 10.39 -0.67 32.94
C PRO A 131 10.19 -2.19 32.96
N GLY A 132 10.60 -2.87 31.89
CA GLY A 132 10.50 -4.33 31.76
C GLY A 132 9.16 -4.86 31.26
N VAL A 133 8.15 -4.00 31.07
CA VAL A 133 6.85 -4.37 30.54
C VAL A 133 6.84 -4.25 29.00
N LYS A 134 6.32 -5.27 28.33
CA LYS A 134 6.14 -5.29 26.87
C LYS A 134 4.66 -5.25 26.53
N LEU A 135 4.33 -4.60 25.41
CA LEU A 135 2.98 -4.60 24.86
C LEU A 135 2.65 -5.99 24.29
N GLU A 136 1.51 -6.52 24.70
CA GLU A 136 0.91 -7.70 24.10
C GLU A 136 -0.09 -7.25 23.04
N TYR A 137 -0.12 -7.95 21.90
CA TYR A 137 -1.02 -7.65 20.79
C TYR A 137 -2.00 -8.81 20.61
N PRO A 138 -3.25 -8.54 20.19
CA PRO A 138 -4.19 -9.60 19.83
C PRO A 138 -3.59 -10.54 18.77
N GLU A 139 -3.84 -11.84 18.90
CA GLU A 139 -3.52 -12.80 17.86
C GLU A 139 -4.41 -12.55 16.63
N ILE A 140 -3.80 -12.10 15.53
CA ILE A 140 -4.49 -11.98 14.25
C ILE A 140 -4.41 -13.34 13.57
N LYS A 141 -5.57 -14.02 13.44
CA LYS A 141 -5.66 -15.17 12.53
C LYS A 141 -5.43 -14.66 11.12
N ALA A 142 -4.47 -15.24 10.41
CA ALA A 142 -4.30 -14.94 8.99
C ALA A 142 -5.63 -15.22 8.27
N PRO A 143 -6.08 -14.34 7.35
CA PRO A 143 -7.24 -14.66 6.54
C PRO A 143 -6.93 -15.94 5.76
N GLU A 144 -7.80 -16.95 5.90
CA GLU A 144 -7.78 -18.15 5.10
C GLU A 144 -7.75 -17.70 3.63
N THR A 145 -6.69 -18.01 2.90
CA THR A 145 -6.64 -17.81 1.45
C THR A 145 -7.87 -18.47 0.85
N SER A 146 -8.81 -17.67 0.33
CA SER A 146 -9.99 -18.18 -0.35
C SER A 146 -9.55 -18.78 -1.69
N GLU A 147 -8.98 -19.97 -1.65
CA GLU A 147 -8.86 -20.82 -2.82
C GLU A 147 -10.27 -21.22 -3.26
N GLU A 148 -10.66 -20.71 -4.43
CA GLU A 148 -11.52 -21.33 -5.43
C GLU A 148 -12.48 -22.42 -4.93
N LYS A 149 -13.67 -22.02 -4.44
CA LYS A 149 -14.85 -22.89 -4.56
C LYS A 149 -15.45 -22.71 -5.95
N LYS A 150 -14.88 -23.44 -6.91
CA LYS A 150 -15.54 -23.78 -8.17
C LYS A 150 -16.81 -24.58 -7.87
N ASN A 151 -17.97 -24.02 -8.21
CA ASN A 151 -19.24 -24.73 -8.27
C ASN A 151 -19.89 -24.46 -9.63
#